data_AF-A0AAD5XAJ3-F1
#
_entry.id   AF-A0AAD5XAJ3-F1
#
_cell.length_a   1.000
_cell.length_b   1.000
_cell.length_c   1.000
_cell.angle_alpha   90.00
_cell.angle_beta   90.00
_cell.angle_gamma   90.00
#
_symmetry.space_group_name_H-M   'P 1'
#
loop_
_entity.id
_entity.type
_entity.pdbx_description
1 polymer ?
#
loop_
_entity_poly.entity_id
_entity_poly.type
_entity_poly.pdbx_seq_one_letter_code
_entity_poly.pdbx_strand_id
1 'polypeptide(L)'
;MTVFIFNRKFMTSILPLFVQRLATTIPYAVLFAFPVDGSTSRENTRIHIWVVAAVIELFGPFLWVPAQLILLRKVGNAHRTALINPAFLLESDIEHMAERTGALYVFALGVVAVSFLFTMKNSGADSVVGVMILALLIGYNLNHIYFRSEAGSHYKHALRRAWYTGILWTFFHYPLVIATLSLGAIMSPMINIRFSAAEQIVPVETLHSDYKNIYFGSLGVCYLCFAALKILHQEHPDQTPDKTKQPDNKLSDNSRGDSGGGGTEIAESKQLIKKKKHKRNKVPNLSHNTRIALVAALTCLIFAVGFGVSEKYWSVDSMFGFGAAVTSFSVFMMECMDDYFFFS
;
A
#
# COMPACT_ATOMS: atom_id res chain seq x y z
N MET A 1 -6.50 5.70 -40.86
CA MET A 1 -6.41 7.17 -40.67
C MET A 1 -7.68 7.61 -39.96
N THR A 2 -7.65 7.64 -38.63
CA THR A 2 -8.83 7.97 -37.80
C THR A 2 -8.87 9.48 -37.65
N VAL A 3 -9.79 10.13 -38.36
CA VAL A 3 -10.01 11.57 -38.24
C VAL A 3 -10.76 11.82 -36.94
N PHE A 4 -10.07 12.34 -35.93
CA PHE A 4 -10.70 12.80 -34.70
C PHE A 4 -11.46 14.10 -35.01
N ILE A 5 -12.79 14.01 -35.15
CA ILE A 5 -13.65 15.18 -35.22
C ILE A 5 -13.75 15.75 -33.81
N PHE A 6 -12.90 16.73 -33.49
CA PHE A 6 -12.95 17.42 -32.21
C PHE A 6 -14.21 18.28 -32.14
N ASN A 7 -15.22 17.78 -31.43
CA ASN A 7 -16.39 18.56 -31.07
C ASN A 7 -15.94 19.81 -30.28
N ARG A 8 -16.46 21.00 -30.58
CA ARG A 8 -16.12 22.25 -29.86
C ARG A 8 -16.32 22.13 -28.33
N LYS A 9 -17.21 21.24 -27.88
CA LYS A 9 -17.45 20.91 -26.47
C LYS A 9 -16.32 20.10 -25.81
N PHE A 10 -15.49 19.43 -26.60
CA PHE A 10 -14.31 18.68 -26.12
C PHE A 10 -13.23 19.60 -25.55
N MET A 11 -13.00 20.76 -26.18
CA MET A 11 -12.03 21.74 -25.68
C MET A 11 -12.45 22.30 -24.31
N THR A 12 -13.73 22.52 -24.08
CA THR A 12 -14.22 22.99 -22.77
C THR A 12 -14.09 21.96 -21.66
N SER A 13 -14.13 20.65 -21.97
CA SER A 13 -13.91 19.59 -20.98
C SER A 13 -12.43 19.32 -20.70
N ILE A 14 -11.54 19.53 -21.68
CA ILE A 14 -10.10 19.26 -21.53
C ILE A 14 -9.29 20.45 -21.07
N LEU A 15 -9.70 21.67 -21.41
CA LEU A 15 -8.98 22.87 -21.00
C LEU A 15 -8.68 22.89 -19.49
N PRO A 16 -9.62 22.50 -18.60
CA PRO A 16 -9.32 22.38 -17.18
C PRO A 16 -8.16 21.40 -16.89
N LEU A 17 -8.22 20.19 -17.44
CA LEU A 17 -7.18 19.17 -17.22
C LEU A 17 -5.82 19.63 -17.79
N PHE A 18 -5.83 20.28 -18.94
CA PHE A 18 -4.61 20.82 -19.56
C PHE A 18 -3.99 21.94 -18.72
N VAL A 19 -4.80 22.88 -18.21
CA VAL A 19 -4.34 23.95 -17.31
C VAL A 19 -3.76 23.35 -16.03
N GLN A 20 -4.42 22.35 -15.45
CA GLN A 20 -3.89 21.63 -14.28
C GLN A 20 -2.52 21.01 -14.59
N ARG A 21 -2.39 20.30 -15.72
CA ARG A 21 -1.13 19.67 -16.13
C ARG A 21 -0.03 20.71 -16.35
N LEU A 22 -0.32 21.81 -17.02
CA LEU A 22 0.63 22.91 -17.17
C LEU A 22 1.05 23.47 -15.81
N ALA A 23 0.11 23.74 -14.91
CA ALA A 23 0.40 24.26 -13.58
C ALA A 23 1.32 23.33 -12.78
N THR A 24 1.14 22.00 -12.91
CA THR A 24 2.02 21.02 -12.27
C THR A 24 3.39 20.89 -12.95
N THR A 25 3.48 21.05 -14.29
CA THR A 25 4.73 20.85 -15.04
C THR A 25 5.63 22.08 -15.04
N ILE A 26 5.08 23.30 -14.95
CA ILE A 26 5.84 24.55 -14.99
C ILE A 26 6.95 24.59 -13.91
N PRO A 27 6.68 24.30 -12.62
CA PRO A 27 7.73 24.30 -11.60
C PRO A 27 8.89 23.34 -11.91
N TYR A 28 8.60 22.15 -12.46
CA TYR A 28 9.62 21.19 -12.86
C TYR A 28 10.40 21.65 -14.09
N ALA A 29 9.75 22.28 -15.06
CA ALA A 29 10.42 22.87 -16.22
C ALA A 29 11.35 24.01 -15.79
N VAL A 30 10.92 24.85 -14.84
CA VAL A 30 11.75 25.90 -14.23
C VAL A 30 12.94 25.27 -13.50
N LEU A 31 12.72 24.22 -12.70
CA LEU A 31 13.79 23.50 -12.00
C LEU A 31 14.84 22.93 -12.96
N PHE A 32 14.40 22.36 -14.10
CA PHE A 32 15.27 21.82 -15.15
C PHE A 32 16.05 22.91 -15.87
N ALA A 33 15.41 24.04 -16.15
CA ALA A 33 16.04 25.19 -16.80
C ALA A 33 16.95 26.00 -15.86
N PHE A 34 17.01 25.67 -14.57
CA PHE A 34 17.83 26.36 -13.59
C PHE A 34 19.19 25.64 -13.44
N PRO A 35 20.30 26.19 -13.97
CA PRO A 35 21.62 25.54 -13.90
C PRO A 35 22.06 25.14 -12.50
N VAL A 36 23.04 24.25 -12.39
CA VAL A 36 23.72 23.91 -11.14
C VAL A 36 25.07 24.61 -11.15
N ASP A 37 25.26 25.62 -10.29
CA ASP A 37 26.54 26.34 -10.16
C ASP A 37 27.27 26.05 -8.84
N GLY A 38 26.70 25.17 -8.01
CA GLY A 38 27.27 24.78 -6.70
C GLY A 38 27.11 25.83 -5.59
N SER A 39 26.46 26.98 -5.85
CA SER A 39 26.23 27.97 -4.79
C SER A 39 25.09 27.56 -3.86
N THR A 40 25.28 27.72 -2.56
CA THR A 40 24.28 27.35 -1.53
C THR A 40 22.94 28.07 -1.70
N SER A 41 22.97 29.35 -2.09
CA SER A 41 21.75 30.14 -2.35
C SER A 41 20.92 29.53 -3.48
N ARG A 42 21.59 29.04 -4.52
CA ARG A 42 20.94 28.44 -5.68
C ARG A 42 20.43 27.04 -5.38
N GLU A 43 21.18 26.25 -4.62
CA GLU A 43 20.73 24.96 -4.12
C GLU A 43 19.46 25.08 -3.28
N ASN A 44 19.43 26.03 -2.33
CA ASN A 44 18.24 26.33 -1.54
C ASN A 44 17.05 26.72 -2.43
N THR A 45 17.29 27.55 -3.47
CA THR A 45 16.24 27.94 -4.42
C THR A 45 15.69 26.73 -5.18
N ARG A 46 16.56 25.82 -5.64
CA ARG A 46 16.14 24.58 -6.32
C ARG A 46 15.32 23.68 -5.40
N ILE A 47 15.74 23.55 -4.14
CA ILE A 47 14.99 22.82 -3.11
C ILE A 47 13.60 23.44 -2.93
N HIS A 48 13.49 24.77 -2.80
CA HIS A 48 12.19 25.44 -2.66
C HIS A 48 11.29 25.24 -3.89
N ILE A 49 11.83 25.37 -5.10
CA ILE A 49 11.06 25.12 -6.34
C ILE A 49 10.57 23.67 -6.37
N TRP A 50 11.44 22.71 -6.03
CA TRP A 50 11.08 21.30 -5.97
C TRP A 50 10.00 21.02 -4.92
N VAL A 51 10.12 21.59 -3.71
CA VAL A 51 9.11 21.43 -2.65
C VAL A 51 7.77 22.03 -3.09
N VAL A 52 7.76 23.21 -3.70
CA VAL A 52 6.52 23.82 -4.22
C VAL A 52 5.92 22.96 -5.32
N ALA A 53 6.73 22.44 -6.24
CA ALA A 53 6.28 21.53 -7.29
C ALA A 53 5.62 20.27 -6.72
N ALA A 54 6.30 19.63 -5.75
CA ALA A 54 5.81 18.45 -5.07
C ALA A 54 4.50 18.73 -4.31
N VAL A 55 4.38 19.87 -3.63
CA VAL A 55 3.15 20.30 -2.94
C VAL A 55 2.02 20.51 -3.94
N ILE A 56 2.26 21.19 -5.06
CA ILE A 56 1.24 21.41 -6.09
C ILE A 56 0.79 20.08 -6.70
N GLU A 57 1.71 19.15 -6.95
CA GLU A 57 1.38 17.84 -7.50
C GLU A 57 0.60 16.98 -6.51
N LEU A 58 1.03 16.97 -5.24
CA LEU A 58 0.41 16.17 -4.19
C LEU A 58 -0.97 16.69 -3.77
N PHE A 59 -1.12 18.01 -3.64
CA PHE A 59 -2.37 18.64 -3.19
C PHE A 59 -3.27 19.12 -4.34
N GLY A 60 -2.75 19.21 -5.55
CA GLY A 60 -3.47 19.64 -6.75
C GLY A 60 -4.80 18.90 -6.96
N PRO A 61 -4.87 17.56 -6.83
CA PRO A 61 -6.13 16.83 -6.95
C PRO A 61 -7.22 17.28 -5.95
N PHE A 62 -6.84 17.64 -4.72
CA PHE A 62 -7.78 18.10 -3.69
C PHE A 62 -8.38 19.47 -4.00
N LEU A 63 -7.66 20.32 -4.72
CA LEU A 63 -8.14 21.63 -5.14
C LEU A 63 -8.92 21.53 -6.47
N TRP A 64 -8.40 20.73 -7.40
CA TRP A 64 -8.89 20.68 -8.78
C TRP A 64 -10.20 19.93 -8.93
N VAL A 65 -10.36 18.78 -8.27
CA VAL A 65 -11.58 17.97 -8.39
C VAL A 65 -12.81 18.75 -7.88
N PRO A 66 -12.79 19.40 -6.70
CA PRO A 66 -13.90 20.25 -6.27
C PRO A 66 -14.13 21.46 -7.18
N ALA A 67 -13.06 22.10 -7.66
CA ALA A 67 -13.18 23.23 -8.58
C ALA A 67 -13.88 22.80 -9.89
N GLN A 68 -13.51 21.65 -10.45
CA GLN A 68 -14.14 21.08 -11.64
C GLN A 68 -15.61 20.75 -11.37
N LEU A 69 -15.94 20.16 -10.21
CA LEU A 69 -17.33 19.90 -9.81
C LEU A 69 -18.16 21.19 -9.71
N ILE A 70 -17.58 22.28 -9.18
CA ILE A 70 -18.24 23.60 -9.07
C ILE A 70 -18.43 24.23 -10.45
N LEU A 71 -17.41 24.19 -11.31
CA LEU A 71 -17.49 24.71 -12.69
C LEU A 71 -18.55 23.96 -13.50
N LEU A 72 -18.63 22.64 -13.35
CA LEU A 72 -19.62 21.82 -14.01
C LEU A 72 -21.05 22.09 -13.53
N ARG A 73 -21.26 22.55 -12.28
CA ARG A 73 -22.59 22.99 -11.81
C ARG A 73 -23.11 24.21 -12.57
N LYS A 74 -22.23 25.03 -13.16
CA LYS A 74 -22.61 26.22 -13.93
C LYS A 74 -22.94 25.91 -15.40
N VAL A 75 -22.56 24.73 -15.91
CA VAL A 75 -22.87 24.29 -17.28
C VAL A 75 -24.21 23.54 -17.24
N GLY A 76 -25.20 24.02 -17.98
CA GLY A 76 -26.62 23.62 -17.86
C GLY A 76 -26.94 22.12 -17.95
N ASN A 77 -28.18 21.78 -17.58
CA ASN A 77 -28.69 20.42 -17.30
C ASN A 77 -28.43 19.35 -18.38
N ALA A 78 -28.26 19.71 -19.65
CA ALA A 78 -27.97 18.75 -20.72
C ALA A 78 -26.55 18.14 -20.67
N HIS A 79 -25.60 18.80 -19.99
CA HIS A 79 -24.24 18.27 -19.79
C HIS A 79 -24.11 17.51 -18.45
N ARG A 80 -25.00 17.79 -17.49
CA ARG A 80 -25.10 17.08 -16.22
C ARG A 80 -25.32 15.58 -16.43
N THR A 81 -26.26 15.15 -17.27
CA THR A 81 -26.58 13.72 -17.45
C THR A 81 -25.50 12.93 -18.19
N ALA A 82 -24.69 13.57 -19.04
CA ALA A 82 -23.58 12.91 -19.74
C ALA A 82 -22.30 12.80 -18.88
N LEU A 83 -22.06 13.73 -17.94
CA LEU A 83 -20.94 13.66 -16.99
C LEU A 83 -21.29 13.02 -15.64
N ILE A 84 -22.58 12.97 -15.26
CA ILE A 84 -23.09 12.29 -14.04
C ILE A 84 -23.30 10.78 -14.27
N ASN A 85 -22.97 10.25 -15.45
CA ASN A 85 -22.49 8.87 -15.56
C ASN A 85 -20.95 8.85 -15.57
N PRO A 86 -20.26 9.29 -14.48
CA PRO A 86 -18.83 9.08 -14.35
C PRO A 86 -18.52 7.59 -14.32
N ALA A 87 -19.49 6.72 -14.01
CA ALA A 87 -19.33 5.28 -13.99
C ALA A 87 -18.71 4.73 -15.30
N PHE A 88 -19.13 5.20 -16.49
CA PHE A 88 -18.66 4.56 -17.74
C PHE A 88 -17.27 5.03 -18.20
N LEU A 89 -16.87 6.28 -17.92
CA LEU A 89 -15.51 6.76 -18.24
C LEU A 89 -14.53 6.56 -17.09
N LEU A 90 -15.01 6.55 -15.83
CA LEU A 90 -14.16 6.29 -14.66
C LEU A 90 -14.02 4.81 -14.31
N GLU A 91 -14.97 3.90 -14.57
CA GLU A 91 -14.77 2.51 -14.13
C GLU A 91 -13.60 1.82 -14.84
N SER A 92 -13.46 1.99 -16.16
CA SER A 92 -12.31 1.46 -16.89
C SER A 92 -11.01 2.14 -16.46
N ASP A 93 -11.06 3.46 -16.21
CA ASP A 93 -9.89 4.23 -15.81
C ASP A 93 -9.48 3.95 -14.37
N ILE A 94 -10.42 3.65 -13.47
CA ILE A 94 -10.14 3.35 -12.06
C ILE A 94 -9.40 2.03 -11.93
N GLU A 95 -9.85 0.97 -12.61
CA GLU A 95 -9.15 -0.32 -12.61
C GLU A 95 -7.74 -0.18 -13.19
N HIS A 96 -7.60 0.52 -14.32
CA HIS A 96 -6.29 0.80 -14.90
C HIS A 96 -5.43 1.70 -14.00
N MET A 97 -6.02 2.63 -13.24
CA MET A 97 -5.27 3.48 -12.32
C MET A 97 -4.75 2.70 -11.13
N ALA A 98 -5.57 1.81 -10.55
CA ALA A 98 -5.13 0.90 -9.51
C ALA A 98 -4.01 -0.02 -10.02
N GLU A 99 -4.17 -0.60 -11.21
CA GLU A 99 -3.15 -1.45 -11.84
C GLU A 99 -1.83 -0.70 -12.09
N ARG A 100 -1.88 0.51 -12.67
CA ARG A 100 -0.69 1.34 -12.93
C ARG A 100 0.02 1.75 -11.65
N THR A 101 -0.74 2.07 -10.61
CA THR A 101 -0.15 2.47 -9.32
C THR A 101 0.45 1.26 -8.61
N GLY A 102 -0.18 0.08 -8.73
CA GLY A 102 0.42 -1.19 -8.34
C GLY A 102 1.71 -1.50 -9.07
N ALA A 103 1.74 -1.33 -10.39
CA ALA A 103 2.96 -1.50 -11.18
C ALA A 103 4.06 -0.51 -10.76
N LEU A 104 3.71 0.73 -10.45
CA LEU A 104 4.66 1.73 -9.95
C LEU A 104 5.26 1.33 -8.60
N TYR A 105 4.45 0.76 -7.69
CA TYR A 105 4.96 0.24 -6.42
C TYR A 105 5.88 -0.98 -6.61
N VAL A 106 5.53 -1.90 -7.53
CA VAL A 106 6.41 -3.02 -7.89
C VAL A 106 7.73 -2.53 -8.47
N PHE A 107 7.71 -1.47 -9.27
CA PHE A 107 8.94 -0.83 -9.76
C PHE A 107 9.79 -0.28 -8.61
N ALA A 108 9.19 0.37 -7.62
CA ALA A 108 9.89 0.83 -6.42
C ALA A 108 10.50 -0.31 -5.61
N LEU A 109 9.78 -1.43 -5.46
CA LEU A 109 10.34 -2.66 -4.89
C LEU A 109 11.48 -3.24 -5.72
N GLY A 110 11.45 -3.06 -7.05
CA GLY A 110 12.55 -3.40 -7.94
C GLY A 110 13.85 -2.68 -7.57
N VAL A 111 13.79 -1.42 -7.13
CA VAL A 111 14.97 -0.68 -6.64
C VAL A 111 15.50 -1.26 -5.33
N VAL A 112 14.61 -1.67 -4.43
CA VAL A 112 14.99 -2.45 -3.24
C VAL A 112 15.68 -3.74 -3.67
N ALA A 113 15.13 -4.47 -4.64
CA ALA A 113 15.68 -5.72 -5.16
C ALA A 113 17.05 -5.58 -5.84
N VAL A 114 17.25 -4.54 -6.67
CA VAL A 114 18.51 -4.28 -7.37
C VAL A 114 19.64 -3.94 -6.41
N SER A 115 19.32 -3.38 -5.24
CA SER A 115 20.30 -3.10 -4.18
C SER A 115 21.01 -4.37 -3.68
N PHE A 116 20.52 -5.55 -4.06
CA PHE A 116 21.09 -6.86 -3.70
C PHE A 116 21.98 -7.46 -4.80
N LEU A 117 22.04 -6.88 -5.99
CA LEU A 117 22.86 -7.41 -7.09
C LEU A 117 24.32 -6.99 -6.92
N PHE A 118 24.94 -7.40 -5.81
CA PHE A 118 26.38 -7.25 -5.60
C PHE A 118 27.10 -8.54 -5.98
N THR A 119 28.10 -8.41 -6.84
CA THR A 119 28.99 -9.51 -7.22
C THR A 119 30.12 -9.59 -6.19
N MET A 120 30.10 -10.60 -5.32
CA MET A 120 31.21 -10.85 -4.41
C MET A 120 32.34 -11.57 -5.15
N LYS A 121 33.57 -11.03 -5.06
CA LYS A 121 34.76 -11.61 -5.69
C LYS A 121 35.59 -12.47 -4.73
N ASN A 122 35.53 -12.25 -3.41
CA ASN A 122 36.36 -12.96 -2.43
C ASN A 122 35.56 -13.64 -1.32
N SER A 123 36.19 -14.66 -0.73
CA SER A 123 35.66 -15.70 0.17
C SER A 123 35.20 -15.25 1.57
N GLY A 124 34.93 -13.96 1.81
CA GLY A 124 34.43 -13.41 3.07
C GLY A 124 32.89 -13.34 3.15
N ALA A 125 32.22 -14.29 2.50
CA ALA A 125 30.84 -14.16 2.02
C ALA A 125 29.75 -14.15 3.10
N ASP A 126 29.99 -14.75 4.26
CA ASP A 126 28.89 -15.19 5.13
C ASP A 126 28.12 -14.03 5.77
N SER A 127 28.80 -12.98 6.25
CA SER A 127 28.15 -11.86 6.92
C SER A 127 27.43 -10.93 5.94
N VAL A 128 28.04 -10.68 4.77
CA VAL A 128 27.44 -9.87 3.71
C VAL A 128 26.21 -10.56 3.13
N VAL A 129 26.28 -11.88 2.90
CA VAL A 129 25.14 -12.68 2.46
C VAL A 129 24.00 -12.62 3.48
N GLY A 130 24.29 -12.70 4.78
CA GLY A 130 23.28 -12.56 5.82
C GLY A 130 22.52 -11.23 5.74
N VAL A 131 23.25 -10.11 5.56
CA VAL A 131 22.64 -8.78 5.39
C VAL A 131 21.81 -8.73 4.10
N MET A 132 22.30 -9.28 3.00
CA MET A 132 21.55 -9.33 1.73
C MET A 132 20.25 -10.15 1.86
N ILE A 133 20.28 -11.28 2.59
CA ILE A 133 19.09 -12.09 2.86
C ILE A 133 18.08 -11.30 3.71
N LEU A 134 18.53 -10.60 4.76
CA LEU A 134 17.65 -9.76 5.58
C LEU A 134 17.02 -8.63 4.76
N ALA A 135 17.80 -8.03 3.87
CA ALA A 135 17.37 -6.98 2.98
C ALA A 135 16.33 -7.48 1.95
N LEU A 136 16.56 -8.66 1.36
CA LEU A 136 15.60 -9.38 0.51
C LEU A 136 14.31 -9.71 1.27
N LEU A 137 14.42 -10.16 2.52
CA LEU A 137 13.29 -10.50 3.36
C LEU A 137 12.42 -9.27 3.64
N ILE A 138 13.03 -8.10 3.90
CA ILE A 138 12.30 -6.82 4.02
C ILE A 138 11.52 -6.53 2.73
N GLY A 139 12.18 -6.58 1.57
CA GLY A 139 11.54 -6.33 0.28
C GLY A 139 10.38 -7.30 -0.01
N TYR A 140 10.58 -8.59 0.25
CA TYR A 140 9.55 -9.62 0.12
C TYR A 140 8.35 -9.36 1.04
N ASN A 141 8.60 -9.04 2.31
CA ASN A 141 7.54 -8.75 3.28
C ASN A 141 6.77 -7.48 2.90
N LEU A 142 7.44 -6.41 2.46
CA LEU A 142 6.80 -5.19 1.98
C LEU A 142 5.94 -5.45 0.73
N ASN A 143 6.40 -6.32 -0.17
CA ASN A 143 5.61 -6.77 -1.31
C ASN A 143 4.35 -7.53 -0.87
N HIS A 144 4.51 -8.46 0.06
CA HIS A 144 3.40 -9.25 0.60
C HIS A 144 2.37 -8.36 1.28
N ILE A 145 2.81 -7.48 2.18
CA ILE A 145 1.96 -6.51 2.89
C ILE A 145 1.20 -5.63 1.89
N TYR A 146 1.88 -5.12 0.85
CA TYR A 146 1.27 -4.29 -0.17
C TYR A 146 0.13 -5.02 -0.90
N PHE A 147 0.44 -6.16 -1.51
CA PHE A 147 -0.56 -6.90 -2.28
C PHE A 147 -1.70 -7.42 -1.41
N ARG A 148 -1.43 -7.73 -0.13
CA ARG A 148 -2.49 -8.07 0.81
C ARG A 148 -3.38 -6.87 1.13
N SER A 149 -2.80 -5.70 1.30
CA SER A 149 -3.54 -4.45 1.56
C SER A 149 -4.36 -4.00 0.37
N GLU A 150 -3.90 -4.23 -0.86
CA GLU A 150 -4.49 -3.71 -2.09
C GLU A 150 -5.35 -4.74 -2.83
N ALA A 151 -4.82 -5.94 -3.08
CA ALA A 151 -5.48 -7.03 -3.82
C ALA A 151 -6.26 -7.99 -2.90
N GLY A 152 -6.40 -7.67 -1.62
CA GLY A 152 -7.21 -8.44 -0.67
C GLY A 152 -8.69 -8.51 -1.08
N SER A 153 -9.45 -9.43 -0.45
CA SER A 153 -10.89 -9.59 -0.67
C SER A 153 -11.67 -8.44 -0.01
N HIS A 154 -11.56 -7.24 -0.58
CA HIS A 154 -12.30 -6.07 -0.13
C HIS A 154 -13.72 -6.10 -0.70
N TYR A 155 -14.71 -5.73 0.12
CA TYR A 155 -16.10 -5.62 -0.36
C TYR A 155 -16.25 -4.47 -1.34
N LYS A 156 -15.64 -3.31 -1.02
CA LYS A 156 -15.57 -2.15 -1.89
C LYS A 156 -14.18 -1.52 -1.82
N HIS A 157 -13.54 -1.45 -2.97
CA HIS A 157 -12.24 -0.78 -3.13
C HIS A 157 -12.38 0.72 -2.88
N ALA A 158 -11.36 1.36 -2.31
CA ALA A 158 -11.38 2.76 -1.89
C ALA A 158 -11.71 3.73 -3.04
N LEU A 159 -11.20 3.45 -4.25
CA LEU A 159 -11.51 4.22 -5.47
C LEU A 159 -12.98 4.13 -5.89
N ARG A 160 -13.69 3.04 -5.56
CA ARG A 160 -15.10 2.82 -5.96
C ARG A 160 -16.11 3.35 -4.94
N ARG A 161 -15.66 3.65 -3.71
CA ARG A 161 -16.56 4.05 -2.62
C ARG A 161 -17.01 5.50 -2.72
N ALA A 162 -16.07 6.42 -2.87
CA ALA A 162 -16.33 7.85 -2.99
C ALA A 162 -15.14 8.57 -3.64
N TRP A 163 -15.39 9.73 -4.24
CA TRP A 163 -14.34 10.52 -4.89
C TRP A 163 -13.22 10.92 -3.90
N TYR A 164 -13.58 11.28 -2.66
CA TYR A 164 -12.61 11.70 -1.64
C TYR A 164 -11.77 10.52 -1.13
N THR A 165 -12.33 9.30 -1.04
CA THR A 165 -11.55 8.11 -0.67
C THR A 165 -10.60 7.70 -1.78
N GLY A 166 -10.96 7.90 -3.06
CA GLY A 166 -10.04 7.71 -4.19
C GLY A 166 -8.89 8.71 -4.21
N ILE A 167 -9.15 9.99 -3.89
CA ILE A 167 -8.09 11.00 -3.76
C ILE A 167 -7.17 10.66 -2.58
N LEU A 168 -7.73 10.30 -1.41
CA LEU A 168 -6.93 9.92 -0.25
C LEU A 168 -6.09 8.66 -0.53
N TRP A 169 -6.65 7.66 -1.20
CA TRP A 169 -5.91 6.45 -1.60
C TRP A 169 -4.71 6.83 -2.46
N THR A 170 -4.92 7.66 -3.49
CA THR A 170 -3.83 8.14 -4.36
C THR A 170 -2.78 8.94 -3.59
N PHE A 171 -3.24 9.81 -2.68
CA PHE A 171 -2.39 10.63 -1.82
C PHE A 171 -1.50 9.80 -0.89
N PHE A 172 -1.97 8.65 -0.39
CA PHE A 172 -1.13 7.77 0.44
C PHE A 172 -0.25 6.81 -0.37
N HIS A 173 -0.65 6.46 -1.59
CA HIS A 173 0.17 5.64 -2.50
C HIS A 173 1.44 6.34 -2.96
N TYR A 174 1.40 7.63 -3.28
CA TYR A 174 2.60 8.34 -3.74
C TYR A 174 3.72 8.39 -2.68
N PRO A 175 3.47 8.80 -1.42
CA PRO A 175 4.44 8.72 -0.34
C PRO A 175 4.91 7.29 -0.08
N LEU A 176 4.03 6.29 -0.21
CA LEU A 176 4.42 4.88 -0.08
C LEU A 176 5.47 4.50 -1.12
N VAL A 177 5.26 4.86 -2.39
CA VAL A 177 6.21 4.60 -3.48
C VAL A 177 7.54 5.33 -3.23
N ILE A 178 7.49 6.61 -2.86
CA ILE A 178 8.70 7.43 -2.60
C ILE A 178 9.47 6.88 -1.40
N ALA A 179 8.78 6.48 -0.33
CA ALA A 179 9.38 5.86 0.85
C ALA A 179 10.03 4.52 0.50
N THR A 180 9.36 3.66 -0.27
CA THR A 180 9.95 2.40 -0.73
C THR A 180 11.17 2.62 -1.63
N LEU A 181 11.14 3.60 -2.53
CA LEU A 181 12.29 3.99 -3.36
C LEU A 181 13.46 4.48 -2.50
N SER A 182 13.17 5.35 -1.52
CA SER A 182 14.18 5.91 -0.60
C SER A 182 14.80 4.82 0.27
N LEU A 183 13.99 3.86 0.72
CA LEU A 183 14.43 2.68 1.44
C LEU A 183 15.40 1.83 0.59
N GLY A 184 15.05 1.53 -0.66
CA GLY A 184 15.94 0.80 -1.57
C GLY A 184 17.23 1.56 -1.84
N ALA A 185 17.12 2.85 -2.17
CA ALA A 185 18.26 3.70 -2.46
C ALA A 185 19.27 3.78 -1.31
N ILE A 186 18.83 3.72 -0.05
CA ILE A 186 19.71 3.75 1.12
C ILE A 186 20.24 2.37 1.53
N MET A 187 19.52 1.28 1.22
CA MET A 187 19.98 -0.08 1.49
C MET A 187 21.24 -0.42 0.68
N SER A 188 21.36 0.03 -0.56
CA SER A 188 22.54 -0.21 -1.40
C SER A 188 23.86 0.33 -0.80
N PRO A 189 24.00 1.63 -0.43
CA PRO A 189 25.21 2.14 0.21
C PRO A 189 25.45 1.52 1.59
N MET A 190 24.40 1.16 2.35
CA MET A 190 24.58 0.45 3.63
C MET A 190 25.20 -0.94 3.45
N ILE A 191 24.77 -1.68 2.43
CA ILE A 191 25.36 -2.98 2.06
C ILE A 191 26.82 -2.78 1.62
N ASN A 192 27.10 -1.75 0.82
CA ASN A 192 28.47 -1.41 0.41
C ASN A 192 29.39 -1.12 1.60
N ILE A 193 28.94 -0.36 2.59
CA ILE A 193 29.72 -0.11 3.81
C ILE A 193 30.11 -1.43 4.49
N ARG A 194 29.18 -2.40 4.56
CA ARG A 194 29.47 -3.72 5.14
C ARG A 194 30.38 -4.57 4.28
N PHE A 195 30.20 -4.52 2.97
CA PHE A 195 31.08 -5.20 2.03
C PHE A 195 32.51 -4.68 2.12
N SER A 196 32.71 -3.36 2.08
CA SER A 196 34.02 -2.73 2.23
C SER A 196 34.67 -3.05 3.57
N ALA A 197 33.88 -3.12 4.65
CA ALA A 197 34.36 -3.54 5.96
C ALA A 197 34.79 -5.03 6.00
N ALA A 198 34.09 -5.90 5.28
CA ALA A 198 34.41 -7.32 5.20
C ALA A 198 35.65 -7.61 4.35
N GLU A 199 35.83 -6.92 3.22
CA GLU A 199 36.96 -7.14 2.30
C GLU A 199 38.20 -6.28 2.62
N GLN A 200 38.14 -5.37 3.61
CA GLN A 200 39.24 -4.46 4.00
C GLN A 200 39.82 -3.60 2.86
N ILE A 201 39.04 -3.35 1.81
CA ILE A 201 39.53 -2.74 0.55
C ILE A 201 39.82 -1.23 0.70
N VAL A 202 39.15 -0.54 1.61
CA VAL A 202 39.17 0.93 1.77
C VAL A 202 39.08 1.25 3.27
N PRO A 203 39.59 2.40 3.77
CA PRO A 203 39.20 2.89 5.10
C PRO A 203 37.67 2.80 5.25
N VAL A 204 37.23 2.08 6.27
CA VAL A 204 35.81 1.78 6.50
C VAL A 204 35.04 3.09 6.60
N GLU A 205 34.25 3.39 5.57
CA GLU A 205 33.37 4.54 5.57
C GLU A 205 32.36 4.36 6.72
N THR A 206 32.31 5.33 7.62
CA THR A 206 31.47 5.26 8.79
C THR A 206 30.01 5.45 8.39
N LEU A 207 29.10 4.71 9.03
CA LEU A 207 27.67 4.87 8.83
C LEU A 207 27.27 6.33 9.12
N HIS A 208 26.84 7.06 8.09
CA HIS A 208 26.34 8.42 8.26
C HIS A 208 25.00 8.42 8.99
N SER A 209 24.80 9.39 9.88
CA SER A 209 23.52 9.60 10.59
C SER A 209 22.33 9.66 9.64
N ASP A 210 22.54 10.27 8.48
CA ASP A 210 21.53 10.46 7.46
C ASP A 210 21.04 9.14 6.88
N TYR A 211 21.92 8.13 6.74
CA TYR A 211 21.54 6.82 6.22
C TYR A 211 20.58 6.11 7.17
N LYS A 212 20.87 6.21 8.48
CA LYS A 212 19.99 5.72 9.54
C LYS A 212 18.62 6.41 9.48
N ASN A 213 18.62 7.73 9.46
CA ASN A 213 17.38 8.52 9.50
C ASN A 213 16.51 8.27 8.25
N ILE A 214 17.12 8.18 7.06
CA ILE A 214 16.43 7.86 5.82
C ILE A 214 15.87 6.44 5.86
N TYR A 215 16.64 5.45 6.34
CA TYR A 215 16.18 4.06 6.45
C TYR A 215 14.95 3.93 7.36
N PHE A 216 15.03 4.39 8.61
CA PHE A 216 13.92 4.28 9.56
C PHE A 216 12.75 5.20 9.20
N GLY A 217 13.03 6.40 8.69
CA GLY A 217 12.01 7.33 8.22
C GLY A 217 11.21 6.73 7.07
N SER A 218 11.89 6.17 6.07
CA SER A 218 11.26 5.52 4.92
C SER A 218 10.43 4.32 5.35
N LEU A 219 11.01 3.43 6.17
CA LEU A 219 10.30 2.26 6.69
C LEU A 219 9.04 2.69 7.47
N GLY A 220 9.16 3.64 8.39
CA GLY A 220 8.02 4.15 9.16
C GLY A 220 6.92 4.75 8.28
N VAL A 221 7.28 5.52 7.25
CA VAL A 221 6.30 6.08 6.29
C VAL A 221 5.61 4.98 5.50
N CYS A 222 6.32 3.93 5.05
CA CYS A 222 5.67 2.78 4.38
C CYS A 222 4.57 2.18 5.26
N TYR A 223 4.86 1.96 6.55
CA TYR A 223 3.90 1.41 7.51
C TYR A 223 2.71 2.31 7.77
N LEU A 224 2.94 3.62 7.91
CA LEU A 224 1.88 4.60 8.06
C LEU A 224 0.94 4.58 6.84
N CYS A 225 1.51 4.54 5.64
CA CYS A 225 0.75 4.46 4.39
C CYS A 225 -0.03 3.15 4.29
N PHE A 226 0.55 1.99 4.64
CA PHE A 226 -0.20 0.72 4.68
C PHE A 226 -1.39 0.78 5.63
N ALA A 227 -1.21 1.37 6.82
CA ALA A 227 -2.29 1.56 7.77
C ALA A 227 -3.41 2.44 7.17
N ALA A 228 -3.05 3.56 6.56
CA ALA A 228 -4.00 4.48 5.94
C ALA A 228 -4.75 3.83 4.77
N LEU A 229 -4.04 3.13 3.88
CA LEU A 229 -4.63 2.40 2.76
C LEU A 229 -5.60 1.33 3.27
N LYS A 230 -5.24 0.59 4.31
CA LYS A 230 -6.13 -0.41 4.91
C LYS A 230 -7.41 0.21 5.49
N ILE A 231 -7.33 1.38 6.14
CA ILE A 231 -8.49 2.11 6.68
C ILE A 231 -9.42 2.61 5.56
N LEU A 232 -8.86 2.99 4.42
CA LEU A 232 -9.64 3.49 3.28
C LEU A 232 -10.47 2.40 2.60
N HIS A 233 -10.00 1.15 2.64
CA HIS A 233 -10.71 -0.01 2.13
C HIS A 233 -11.88 -0.41 3.03
N GLN A 234 -13.02 -0.75 2.43
CA GLN A 234 -14.14 -1.33 3.18
C GLN A 234 -14.06 -2.85 3.17
N GLU A 235 -13.82 -3.41 4.34
CA GLU A 235 -13.99 -4.83 4.61
C GLU A 235 -15.48 -5.18 4.58
N HIS A 236 -15.79 -6.41 4.17
CA HIS A 236 -17.17 -6.89 4.14
C HIS A 236 -17.75 -6.79 5.56
N PRO A 237 -18.93 -6.21 5.78
CA PRO A 237 -19.58 -6.30 7.09
C PRO A 237 -19.70 -7.79 7.41
N ASP A 238 -19.14 -8.20 8.55
CA ASP A 238 -19.16 -9.59 8.99
C ASP A 238 -20.59 -10.09 8.88
N GLN A 239 -20.82 -11.05 7.98
CA GLN A 239 -22.09 -11.80 7.93
C GLN A 239 -22.16 -12.78 9.10
N THR A 240 -21.58 -12.46 10.27
CA THR A 240 -21.89 -13.24 11.47
C THR A 240 -23.39 -13.06 11.68
N PRO A 241 -24.19 -14.12 11.50
CA PRO A 241 -25.60 -14.01 11.80
C PRO A 241 -25.66 -13.58 13.26
N ASP A 242 -26.28 -12.43 13.50
CA ASP A 242 -26.53 -11.92 14.83
C ASP A 242 -27.33 -13.00 15.57
N LYS A 243 -26.62 -13.87 16.31
CA LYS A 243 -27.23 -14.99 17.05
C LYS A 243 -28.25 -14.48 18.05
N THR A 244 -28.22 -13.18 18.34
CA THR A 244 -29.15 -12.46 19.21
C THR A 244 -30.53 -12.25 18.57
N LYS A 245 -30.72 -12.54 17.27
CA LYS A 245 -32.00 -12.43 16.57
C LYS A 245 -32.37 -13.68 15.77
N GLN A 246 -31.98 -14.87 16.22
CA GLN A 246 -32.76 -16.04 15.82
C GLN A 246 -34.02 -16.03 16.69
N PRO A 247 -35.21 -15.69 16.17
CA PRO A 247 -36.43 -15.92 16.92
C PRO A 247 -36.44 -17.39 17.30
N ASP A 248 -36.72 -17.68 18.57
CA ASP A 248 -37.02 -19.02 19.04
C ASP A 248 -38.21 -19.54 18.21
N ASN A 249 -37.93 -20.12 17.04
CA ASN A 249 -38.82 -21.03 16.37
C ASN A 249 -38.84 -22.28 17.24
N LYS A 250 -39.54 -22.17 18.38
CA LYS A 250 -40.12 -23.31 19.07
C LYS A 250 -40.88 -24.06 18.00
N LEU A 251 -40.31 -25.18 17.56
CA LEU A 251 -41.02 -26.22 16.85
C LEU A 251 -42.30 -26.48 17.66
N SER A 252 -43.43 -25.99 17.15
CA SER A 252 -44.72 -26.58 17.47
C SER A 252 -44.72 -27.93 16.77
N ASP A 253 -44.26 -28.92 17.52
CA ASP A 253 -44.33 -30.33 17.20
C ASP A 253 -45.81 -30.72 17.19
N ASN A 254 -46.44 -30.60 16.02
CA ASN A 254 -47.77 -31.12 15.79
C ASN A 254 -47.97 -31.30 14.29
N SER A 255 -47.70 -32.52 13.81
CA SER A 255 -48.61 -33.26 12.92
C SER A 255 -48.05 -34.65 12.65
N ARG A 256 -48.66 -35.62 13.35
CA ARG A 256 -48.82 -37.01 12.91
C ARG A 256 -49.20 -37.05 11.42
N GLY A 257 -48.46 -37.83 10.65
CA GLY A 257 -48.76 -38.15 9.25
C GLY A 257 -48.12 -39.47 8.90
N ASP A 258 -48.92 -40.51 9.00
CA ASP A 258 -48.64 -41.92 8.80
C ASP A 258 -48.26 -42.25 7.33
N SER A 259 -47.65 -43.43 7.16
CA SER A 259 -47.67 -44.30 5.97
C SER A 259 -46.58 -44.15 4.90
N GLY A 260 -45.70 -45.16 4.85
CA GLY A 260 -45.50 -45.91 3.60
C GLY A 260 -44.09 -46.03 3.03
N GLY A 261 -43.41 -47.14 3.35
CA GLY A 261 -42.79 -47.99 2.32
C GLY A 261 -41.35 -47.70 1.85
N GLY A 262 -40.41 -48.49 2.37
CA GLY A 262 -39.32 -49.11 1.59
C GLY A 262 -38.08 -48.24 1.26
N GLY A 263 -36.97 -48.46 1.99
CA GLY A 263 -35.66 -47.94 1.58
C GLY A 263 -34.63 -47.87 2.71
N THR A 264 -34.41 -48.97 3.44
CA THR A 264 -33.79 -48.96 4.78
C THR A 264 -32.26 -49.02 4.83
N GLU A 265 -31.51 -49.16 3.73
CA GLU A 265 -30.04 -49.33 3.80
C GLU A 265 -29.18 -48.15 3.30
N ILE A 266 -29.74 -47.17 2.56
CA ILE A 266 -28.95 -46.03 2.03
C ILE A 266 -28.99 -44.81 2.99
N ALA A 267 -29.87 -44.81 3.99
CA ALA A 267 -30.06 -43.70 4.91
C ALA A 267 -29.04 -43.66 6.07
N GLU A 268 -28.50 -44.80 6.50
CA GLU A 268 -27.54 -44.85 7.62
C GLU A 268 -26.13 -44.36 7.23
N SER A 269 -25.68 -44.60 5.99
CA SER A 269 -24.35 -44.13 5.55
C SER A 269 -24.25 -42.60 5.41
N LYS A 270 -25.37 -41.93 5.07
CA LYS A 270 -25.44 -40.46 5.02
C LYS A 270 -25.52 -39.81 6.42
N GLN A 271 -25.92 -40.55 7.46
CA GLN A 271 -25.93 -40.03 8.82
C GLN A 271 -24.55 -40.11 9.50
N LEU A 272 -23.73 -41.11 9.18
CA LEU A 272 -22.37 -41.24 9.73
C LEU A 272 -21.37 -40.25 9.11
N ILE A 273 -21.54 -39.86 7.83
CA ILE A 273 -20.73 -38.80 7.21
C ILE A 273 -21.11 -37.39 7.73
N LYS A 274 -22.30 -37.23 8.33
CA LYS A 274 -22.77 -35.94 8.85
C LYS A 274 -22.19 -35.52 10.20
N LYS A 275 -21.46 -36.38 10.93
CA LYS A 275 -21.12 -36.14 12.35
C LYS A 275 -19.63 -35.96 12.69
N LYS A 276 -18.76 -35.70 11.72
CA LYS A 276 -17.42 -35.13 11.98
C LYS A 276 -17.21 -33.81 11.23
N LYS A 277 -18.15 -32.87 11.39
CA LYS A 277 -17.75 -31.45 11.26
C LYS A 277 -16.89 -31.14 12.47
N HIS A 278 -15.58 -31.32 12.32
CA HIS A 278 -14.60 -30.85 13.29
C HIS A 278 -14.96 -29.41 13.64
N LYS A 279 -15.40 -29.22 14.88
CA LYS A 279 -15.62 -27.90 15.47
C LYS A 279 -14.24 -27.29 15.63
N ARG A 280 -13.66 -26.82 14.51
CA ARG A 280 -12.41 -26.07 14.55
C ARG A 280 -12.69 -24.85 15.39
N ASN A 281 -11.96 -24.72 16.48
CA ASN A 281 -11.98 -23.54 17.29
C ASN A 281 -11.59 -22.40 16.36
N LYS A 282 -12.57 -21.58 15.96
CA LYS A 282 -12.29 -20.32 15.31
C LYS A 282 -11.50 -19.51 16.30
N VAL A 283 -10.27 -19.15 15.94
CA VAL A 283 -9.50 -18.19 16.71
C VAL A 283 -10.34 -16.91 16.76
N PRO A 284 -10.45 -16.25 17.92
CA PRO A 284 -11.21 -15.01 18.01
C PRO A 284 -10.55 -13.98 17.09
N ASN A 285 -11.28 -13.56 16.06
CA ASN A 285 -10.79 -12.59 15.11
C ASN A 285 -10.56 -11.24 15.83
N LEU A 286 -9.37 -10.64 15.67
CA LEU A 286 -9.07 -9.34 16.25
C LEU A 286 -10.00 -8.27 15.65
N SER A 287 -10.56 -7.41 16.49
CA SER A 287 -11.42 -6.30 16.04
C SER A 287 -10.66 -5.35 15.11
N HIS A 288 -11.33 -4.80 14.11
CA HIS A 288 -10.74 -3.86 13.14
C HIS A 288 -9.99 -2.69 13.80
N ASN A 289 -10.54 -2.14 14.89
CA ASN A 289 -9.90 -1.06 15.66
C ASN A 289 -8.60 -1.52 16.32
N THR A 290 -8.56 -2.75 16.84
CA THR A 290 -7.34 -3.32 17.42
C THR A 290 -6.26 -3.49 16.35
N ARG A 291 -6.63 -3.89 15.12
CA ARG A 291 -5.68 -4.01 14.00
C ARG A 291 -5.04 -2.67 13.67
N ILE A 292 -5.86 -1.63 13.51
CA ILE A 292 -5.38 -0.27 13.24
C ILE A 292 -4.45 0.22 14.37
N ALA A 293 -4.87 0.02 15.62
CA ALA A 293 -4.07 0.42 16.78
C ALA A 293 -2.72 -0.28 16.83
N LEU A 294 -2.65 -1.57 16.47
CA LEU A 294 -1.40 -2.33 16.41
C LEU A 294 -0.46 -1.83 15.32
N VAL A 295 -0.96 -1.58 14.10
CA VAL A 295 -0.12 -1.05 13.02
C VAL A 295 0.37 0.37 13.36
N ALA A 296 -0.50 1.21 13.96
CA ALA A 296 -0.12 2.54 14.42
C ALA A 296 0.96 2.46 15.53
N ALA A 297 0.79 1.56 16.50
CA ALA A 297 1.78 1.34 17.57
C ALA A 297 3.13 0.86 17.01
N LEU A 298 3.11 -0.04 16.03
CA LEU A 298 4.32 -0.50 15.35
C LEU A 298 5.00 0.64 14.58
N THR A 299 4.21 1.48 13.90
CA THR A 299 4.71 2.67 13.20
C THR A 299 5.41 3.63 14.18
N CYS A 300 4.75 3.93 15.31
CA CYS A 300 5.34 4.74 16.38
C CYS A 300 6.61 4.11 16.95
N LEU A 301 6.66 2.78 17.11
CA LEU A 301 7.84 2.06 17.57
C LEU A 301 9.01 2.23 16.59
N ILE A 302 8.77 2.09 15.28
CA ILE A 302 9.81 2.28 14.24
C ILE A 302 10.39 3.69 14.32
N PHE A 303 9.54 4.72 14.43
CA PHE A 303 10.00 6.10 14.58
C PHE A 303 10.75 6.34 15.90
N ALA A 304 10.20 5.87 17.01
CA ALA A 304 10.81 6.05 18.33
C ALA A 304 12.19 5.38 18.42
N VAL A 305 12.32 4.16 17.89
CA VAL A 305 13.57 3.41 17.88
C VAL A 305 14.56 4.02 16.89
N GLY A 306 14.13 4.35 15.67
CA GLY A 306 15.00 4.89 14.63
C GLY A 306 15.59 6.27 14.96
N PHE A 307 14.75 7.17 15.48
CA PHE A 307 15.17 8.54 15.81
C PHE A 307 15.65 8.71 17.26
N GLY A 308 15.14 7.89 18.20
CA GLY A 308 15.51 7.99 19.61
C GLY A 308 16.85 7.35 19.96
N VAL A 309 17.30 6.35 19.20
CA VAL A 309 18.57 5.66 19.45
C VAL A 309 19.70 6.34 18.66
N SER A 310 20.77 6.69 19.38
CA SER A 310 21.98 7.27 18.79
C SER A 310 22.60 6.33 17.75
N GLU A 311 23.16 6.91 16.69
CA GLU A 311 23.85 6.19 15.62
C GLU A 311 24.98 5.28 16.10
N LYS A 312 25.61 5.60 17.24
CA LYS A 312 26.68 4.80 17.84
C LYS A 312 26.25 3.40 18.24
N TYR A 313 24.95 3.17 18.45
CA TYR A 313 24.40 1.87 18.81
C TYR A 313 23.87 1.09 17.61
N TRP A 314 23.86 1.69 16.42
CA TRP A 314 23.39 1.04 15.21
C TRP A 314 24.56 0.51 14.39
N SER A 315 24.62 -0.80 14.25
CA SER A 315 25.33 -1.44 13.13
C SER A 315 24.36 -1.66 11.97
N VAL A 316 24.88 -1.73 10.75
CA VAL A 316 24.07 -2.08 9.58
C VAL A 316 23.32 -3.41 9.80
N ASP A 317 23.99 -4.43 10.35
CA ASP A 317 23.38 -5.72 10.66
C ASP A 317 22.18 -5.57 11.61
N SER A 318 22.32 -4.75 12.66
CA SER A 318 21.24 -4.51 13.62
C SER A 318 20.06 -3.76 13.01
N MET A 319 20.31 -2.84 12.06
CA MET A 319 19.26 -2.12 11.34
C MET A 319 18.48 -3.04 10.40
N PHE A 320 19.18 -3.89 9.64
CA PHE A 320 18.56 -4.88 8.76
C PHE A 320 17.83 -5.96 9.58
N GLY A 321 18.42 -6.43 10.67
CA GLY A 321 17.80 -7.37 11.60
C GLY A 321 16.50 -6.81 12.19
N PHE A 322 16.52 -5.56 12.65
CA PHE A 322 15.33 -4.87 13.13
C PHE A 322 14.26 -4.74 12.04
N GLY A 323 14.64 -4.26 10.85
CA GLY A 323 13.70 -4.11 9.72
C GLY A 323 13.07 -5.44 9.31
N ALA A 324 13.86 -6.51 9.23
CA ALA A 324 13.39 -7.86 8.93
C ALA A 324 12.45 -8.40 10.01
N ALA A 325 12.75 -8.17 11.30
CA ALA A 325 11.90 -8.58 12.41
C ALA A 325 10.55 -7.85 12.39
N VAL A 326 10.56 -6.53 12.22
CA VAL A 326 9.36 -5.70 12.13
C VAL A 326 8.49 -6.11 10.94
N THR A 327 9.10 -6.31 9.77
CA THR A 327 8.38 -6.72 8.56
C THR A 327 7.82 -8.13 8.63
N SER A 328 8.56 -9.08 9.19
CA SER A 328 8.09 -10.45 9.37
C SER A 328 6.97 -10.52 10.41
N PHE A 329 7.09 -9.79 11.52
CA PHE A 329 6.02 -9.68 12.52
C PHE A 329 4.74 -9.09 11.90
N SER A 330 4.88 -8.14 10.99
CA SER A 330 3.74 -7.52 10.33
C SER A 330 3.02 -8.48 9.38
N VAL A 331 3.77 -9.26 8.60
CA VAL A 331 3.21 -10.32 7.76
C VAL A 331 2.49 -11.34 8.63
N PHE A 332 3.14 -11.83 9.70
CA PHE A 332 2.52 -12.77 10.64
C PHE A 332 1.21 -12.21 11.23
N MET A 333 1.21 -10.95 11.64
CA MET A 333 0.00 -10.31 12.16
C MET A 333 -1.10 -10.21 11.10
N MET A 334 -0.78 -9.94 9.83
CA MET A 334 -1.77 -9.94 8.75
C MET A 334 -2.32 -11.34 8.47
N GLU A 335 -1.47 -12.36 8.44
CA GLU A 335 -1.88 -13.76 8.21
C GLU A 335 -2.76 -14.29 9.34
N CYS A 336 -2.38 -14.06 10.59
CA CYS A 336 -3.19 -14.46 11.75
C CYS A 336 -4.55 -13.73 11.84
N MET A 337 -4.74 -12.66 11.06
CA MET A 337 -5.99 -11.89 11.04
C MET A 337 -6.93 -12.30 9.91
N ASP A 338 -6.45 -13.08 8.95
CA ASP A 338 -7.19 -13.48 7.75
C ASP A 338 -7.54 -14.97 7.78
N ASP A 339 -8.31 -15.37 8.79
CA ASP A 339 -8.81 -16.75 9.04
C ASP A 339 -9.62 -17.38 7.89
N TYR A 340 -9.78 -16.69 6.75
CA TYR A 340 -10.61 -17.13 5.64
C TYR A 340 -9.84 -17.86 4.52
N PHE A 341 -8.50 -17.77 4.44
CA PHE A 341 -7.80 -18.17 3.22
C PHE A 341 -7.23 -19.60 3.17
N PHE A 342 -7.22 -20.34 4.29
CA PHE A 342 -6.64 -21.70 4.30
C PHE A 342 -7.62 -22.83 3.90
N PHE A 343 -8.89 -22.54 3.59
CA PHE A 343 -9.90 -23.57 3.29
C PHE A 343 -10.93 -23.19 2.21
N SER A 344 -10.43 -22.72 1.07
CA SER A 344 -11.15 -22.71 -0.22
C SER A 344 -10.15 -23.09 -1.29
#